data_AF-A0A537GFF3-F1
#
_entry.id   AF-A0A537GFF3-F1
#
_cell.length_a   1.000
_cell.length_b   1.000
_cell.length_c   1.000
_cell.angle_alpha   90.00
_cell.angle_beta   90.00
_cell.angle_gamma   90.00
#
_symmetry.space_group_name_H-M   'P 1'
#
loop_
_entity.id
_entity.type
_entity.pdbx_description
1 polymer ?
#
loop_
_entity_poly.entity_id
_entity_poly.type
_entity_poly.pdbx_seq_one_letter_code
_entity_poly.pdbx_strand_id
1 'polypeptide(L)'
;LPGHTLGIIGLGKIGSLVADAAIRLGMNVLGYDPHITVDAAWSLPSQVRKAGAVDEVLKQSHFVSLHVPLAEKTRHMIDARNIEHFRPGAVLLNFSRDGVVADDAVVEGLNSHRLRWYVTDFPSAGLLGHAGVIALPHLGASTREAEDNSAIMVVDQLRDYLEHGNLQNAVNFPDAAMAREAPYRLAIANANVPDMLGAISHALGRGKINIHNMLNKSKGEMAYTLVDADSPVPAAMLDELGQLKGVLAVRYLPADV
;
A
#
# COMPACT_ATOMS: atom_id res chain seq x y z
N LEU A 1 -17.16 -25.19 -6.56
CA LEU A 1 -17.14 -23.76 -6.16
C LEU A 1 -18.54 -23.14 -6.18
N PRO A 2 -19.39 -23.31 -7.21
CA PRO A 2 -20.74 -22.75 -7.20
C PRO A 2 -21.53 -23.09 -5.94
N GLY A 3 -22.21 -22.08 -5.37
CA GLY A 3 -23.00 -22.22 -4.14
C GLY A 3 -22.20 -22.23 -2.83
N HIS A 4 -20.88 -22.42 -2.87
CA HIS A 4 -20.03 -22.23 -1.69
C HIS A 4 -19.76 -20.75 -1.41
N THR A 5 -19.38 -20.47 -0.17
CA THR A 5 -19.05 -19.12 0.30
C THR A 5 -17.54 -18.96 0.42
N LEU A 6 -17.00 -17.93 -0.23
CA LEU A 6 -15.66 -17.40 0.01
C LEU A 6 -15.75 -16.24 0.99
N GLY A 7 -15.11 -16.41 2.13
CA GLY A 7 -14.84 -15.38 3.10
C GLY A 7 -13.58 -14.61 2.73
N ILE A 8 -13.64 -13.29 2.73
CA ILE A 8 -12.50 -12.43 2.43
C ILE A 8 -12.24 -11.52 3.63
N ILE A 9 -11.04 -11.59 4.19
CA ILE A 9 -10.61 -10.70 5.28
C ILE A 9 -9.58 -9.73 4.69
N GLY A 10 -9.96 -8.46 4.60
CA GLY A 10 -9.25 -7.43 3.84
C GLY A 10 -9.86 -7.22 2.44
N LEU A 11 -10.51 -6.09 2.24
CA LEU A 11 -11.23 -5.69 1.01
C LEU A 11 -10.53 -4.52 0.32
N GLY A 12 -9.20 -4.47 0.44
CA GLY A 12 -8.36 -3.57 -0.36
C GLY A 12 -8.26 -4.03 -1.82
N LYS A 13 -7.28 -3.47 -2.55
CA LYS A 13 -7.10 -3.69 -3.99
C LYS A 13 -7.10 -5.18 -4.40
N ILE A 14 -6.36 -6.03 -3.67
CA ILE A 14 -6.29 -7.47 -3.97
C ILE A 14 -7.59 -8.19 -3.57
N GLY A 15 -8.10 -7.93 -2.37
CA GLY A 15 -9.33 -8.55 -1.86
C GLY A 15 -10.53 -8.32 -2.77
N SER A 16 -10.68 -7.11 -3.33
CA SER A 16 -11.76 -6.79 -4.28
C SER A 16 -11.63 -7.55 -5.60
N LEU A 17 -10.41 -7.73 -6.12
CA LEU A 17 -10.18 -8.54 -7.34
C LEU A 17 -10.47 -10.02 -7.10
N VAL A 18 -10.09 -10.54 -5.93
CA VAL A 18 -10.41 -11.92 -5.52
C VAL A 18 -11.92 -12.10 -5.35
N ALA A 19 -12.62 -11.11 -4.79
CA ALA A 19 -14.07 -11.11 -4.69
C ALA A 19 -14.75 -11.19 -6.06
N ASP A 20 -14.35 -10.34 -7.00
CA ASP A 20 -14.89 -10.33 -8.37
C ASP A 20 -14.66 -11.68 -9.07
N ALA A 21 -13.44 -12.23 -8.98
CA ALA A 21 -13.12 -13.54 -9.55
C ALA A 21 -13.98 -14.66 -8.94
N ALA A 22 -14.16 -14.67 -7.61
CA ALA A 22 -14.97 -15.67 -6.93
C ALA A 22 -16.45 -15.61 -7.32
N ILE A 23 -17.02 -14.40 -7.46
CA ILE A 23 -18.39 -14.20 -7.92
C ILE A 23 -18.57 -14.76 -9.34
N ARG A 24 -17.61 -14.49 -10.24
CA ARG A 24 -17.64 -15.03 -11.62
C ARG A 24 -17.52 -16.55 -11.67
N LEU A 25 -16.91 -17.17 -10.66
CA LEU A 25 -16.87 -18.62 -10.47
C LEU A 25 -18.13 -19.19 -9.79
N GLY A 26 -19.15 -18.37 -9.54
CA GLY A 26 -20.45 -18.75 -8.98
C GLY A 26 -20.46 -18.87 -7.45
N MET A 27 -19.46 -18.33 -6.75
CA MET A 27 -19.41 -18.34 -5.29
C MET A 27 -20.22 -17.19 -4.68
N ASN A 28 -20.71 -17.41 -3.46
CA ASN A 28 -21.14 -16.34 -2.59
C ASN A 28 -19.90 -15.70 -1.94
N VAL A 29 -19.87 -14.37 -1.80
CA VAL A 29 -18.74 -13.68 -1.17
C VAL A 29 -19.19 -12.93 0.08
N LEU A 30 -18.49 -13.16 1.19
CA LEU A 30 -18.65 -12.48 2.47
C LEU A 30 -17.34 -11.80 2.85
N GLY A 31 -17.33 -10.48 2.95
CA GLY A 31 -16.13 -9.68 3.17
C GLY A 31 -16.13 -8.95 4.51
N TYR A 32 -14.97 -8.90 5.17
CA TYR A 32 -14.73 -8.05 6.33
C TYR A 32 -13.51 -7.17 6.11
N ASP A 33 -13.69 -5.86 6.27
CA ASP A 33 -12.59 -4.89 6.32
C ASP A 33 -13.00 -3.71 7.22
N PRO A 34 -12.30 -3.48 8.36
CA PRO A 34 -12.61 -2.37 9.26
C PRO A 34 -12.16 -1.01 8.72
N HIS A 35 -11.29 -0.99 7.70
CA HIS A 35 -10.61 0.20 7.19
C HIS A 35 -10.71 0.30 5.66
N ILE A 36 -11.83 -0.14 5.08
CA ILE A 36 -12.04 -0.05 3.64
C ILE A 36 -11.94 1.41 3.18
N THR A 37 -11.01 1.68 2.26
CA THR A 37 -10.87 3.00 1.64
C THR A 37 -12.07 3.30 0.74
N VAL A 38 -12.33 4.58 0.47
CA VAL A 38 -13.40 4.99 -0.45
C VAL A 38 -13.21 4.33 -1.82
N ASP A 39 -12.01 4.42 -2.41
CA ASP A 39 -11.73 3.85 -3.73
C ASP A 39 -11.93 2.33 -3.79
N ALA A 40 -11.52 1.62 -2.72
CA ALA A 40 -11.75 0.18 -2.62
C ALA A 40 -13.24 -0.16 -2.50
N ALA A 41 -14.02 0.65 -1.77
CA ALA A 41 -15.46 0.47 -1.65
C ALA A 41 -16.19 0.70 -2.99
N TRP A 42 -15.75 1.67 -3.79
CA TRP A 42 -16.28 1.91 -5.15
C TRP A 42 -15.94 0.78 -6.14
N SER A 43 -14.79 0.12 -5.93
CA SER A 43 -14.34 -0.98 -6.79
C SER A 43 -14.88 -2.36 -6.35
N LEU A 44 -15.57 -2.44 -5.20
CA LEU A 44 -16.05 -3.68 -4.65
C LEU A 44 -17.34 -4.13 -5.37
N PRO A 45 -17.43 -5.38 -5.85
CA PRO A 45 -18.66 -5.87 -6.46
C PRO A 45 -19.86 -5.78 -5.51
N SER A 46 -21.00 -5.35 -6.01
CA SER A 46 -22.21 -5.14 -5.19
C SER A 46 -22.77 -6.44 -4.58
N GLN A 47 -22.41 -7.60 -5.12
CA GLN A 47 -22.78 -8.91 -4.59
C GLN A 47 -21.98 -9.31 -3.35
N VAL A 48 -20.91 -8.59 -3.00
CA VAL A 48 -20.14 -8.86 -1.77
C VAL A 48 -20.97 -8.46 -0.56
N ARG A 49 -21.29 -9.44 0.28
CA ARG A 49 -21.95 -9.18 1.56
C ARG A 49 -20.92 -8.72 2.58
N LYS A 50 -21.23 -7.68 3.34
CA LYS A 50 -20.38 -7.21 4.43
C LYS A 50 -20.64 -8.01 5.71
N ALA A 51 -19.59 -8.54 6.31
CA ALA A 51 -19.60 -9.10 7.67
C ALA A 51 -19.31 -8.00 8.71
N GLY A 52 -19.88 -8.14 9.90
CA GLY A 52 -19.65 -7.25 11.04
C GLY A 52 -18.35 -7.52 11.79
N ALA A 53 -17.82 -8.75 11.71
CA ALA A 53 -16.59 -9.16 12.37
C ALA A 53 -15.89 -10.31 11.65
N VAL A 54 -14.61 -10.54 11.96
CA VAL A 54 -13.83 -11.70 11.46
C VAL A 54 -14.55 -13.01 11.74
N ASP A 55 -15.04 -13.23 12.97
CA ASP A 55 -15.70 -14.46 13.38
C ASP A 55 -16.92 -14.81 12.51
N GLU A 56 -17.64 -13.78 12.03
CA GLU A 56 -18.77 -13.99 11.14
C GLU A 56 -18.31 -14.58 9.80
N VAL A 57 -17.19 -14.06 9.26
CA VAL A 57 -16.56 -14.60 8.05
C VAL A 57 -16.14 -16.04 8.26
N LEU A 58 -15.46 -16.35 9.36
CA LEU A 58 -14.97 -17.71 9.65
C LEU A 58 -16.11 -18.73 9.76
N LYS A 59 -17.21 -18.37 10.44
CA LYS A 59 -18.36 -19.25 10.67
C LYS A 59 -19.21 -19.49 9.43
N GLN A 60 -19.25 -18.53 8.49
CA GLN A 60 -20.15 -18.60 7.33
C GLN A 60 -19.45 -19.04 6.04
N SER A 61 -18.13 -19.21 6.06
CA SER A 61 -17.33 -19.45 4.85
C SER A 61 -16.82 -20.88 4.74
N HIS A 62 -16.83 -21.40 3.53
CA HIS A 62 -16.21 -22.70 3.21
C HIS A 62 -14.73 -22.53 2.87
N PHE A 63 -14.39 -21.39 2.27
CA PHE A 63 -13.04 -20.95 1.97
C PHE A 63 -12.84 -19.59 2.63
N VAL A 64 -11.68 -19.33 3.24
CA VAL A 64 -11.35 -18.02 3.80
C VAL A 64 -10.02 -17.57 3.21
N SER A 65 -9.99 -16.41 2.56
CA SER A 65 -8.78 -15.81 2.00
C SER A 65 -8.40 -14.54 2.75
N LEU A 66 -7.13 -14.44 3.15
CA LEU A 66 -6.58 -13.30 3.88
C LEU A 66 -5.87 -12.35 2.92
N HIS A 67 -6.17 -11.06 3.04
CA HIS A 67 -5.62 -9.95 2.25
C HIS A 67 -5.37 -8.71 3.13
N VAL A 68 -4.73 -8.92 4.28
CA VAL A 68 -4.43 -7.87 5.26
C VAL A 68 -2.93 -7.56 5.33
N PRO A 69 -2.52 -6.34 5.71
CA PRO A 69 -1.12 -6.07 6.04
C PRO A 69 -0.72 -6.79 7.34
N LEU A 70 0.58 -6.95 7.57
CA LEU A 70 1.09 -7.37 8.87
C LEU A 70 1.30 -6.14 9.75
N ALA A 71 0.53 -6.07 10.84
CA ALA A 71 0.57 -5.04 11.85
C ALA A 71 0.28 -5.68 13.22
N GLU A 72 0.41 -4.94 14.30
CA GLU A 72 0.13 -5.44 15.66
C GLU A 72 -1.27 -6.06 15.78
N LYS A 73 -2.28 -5.43 15.17
CA LYS A 73 -3.68 -5.91 15.20
C LYS A 73 -3.97 -7.12 14.31
N THR A 74 -3.12 -7.40 13.33
CA THR A 74 -3.33 -8.51 12.36
C THR A 74 -2.33 -9.64 12.56
N ARG A 75 -1.32 -9.45 13.41
CA ARG A 75 -0.40 -10.51 13.82
C ARG A 75 -1.16 -11.59 14.55
N HIS A 76 -1.04 -12.83 14.07
CA HIS A 76 -1.76 -14.00 14.55
C HIS A 76 -3.27 -13.73 14.68
N MET A 77 -3.85 -12.97 13.75
CA MET A 77 -5.31 -12.76 13.75
C MET A 77 -6.08 -14.06 13.55
N ILE A 78 -5.43 -15.08 12.98
CA ILE A 78 -5.91 -16.45 12.99
C ILE A 78 -5.02 -17.21 13.99
N ASP A 79 -5.53 -17.36 15.20
CA ASP A 79 -4.95 -18.14 16.28
C ASP A 79 -5.86 -19.35 16.64
N ALA A 80 -5.48 -20.10 17.68
CA ALA A 80 -6.22 -21.28 18.14
C ALA A 80 -7.69 -20.96 18.52
N ARG A 81 -7.98 -19.75 19.02
CA ARG A 81 -9.35 -19.32 19.35
C ARG A 81 -10.17 -19.12 18.07
N ASN A 82 -9.58 -18.49 17.05
CA ASN A 82 -10.24 -18.28 15.77
C ASN A 82 -10.47 -19.57 15.00
N ILE A 83 -9.57 -20.56 15.11
CA ILE A 83 -9.70 -21.86 14.44
C ILE A 83 -11.05 -22.53 14.79
N GLU A 84 -11.49 -22.47 16.05
CA GLU A 84 -12.78 -23.02 16.47
C GLU A 84 -14.00 -22.36 15.81
N HIS A 85 -13.85 -21.15 15.28
CA HIS A 85 -14.92 -20.43 14.58
C HIS A 85 -15.06 -20.86 13.11
N PHE A 86 -14.10 -21.60 12.55
CA PHE A 86 -14.22 -22.08 11.19
C PHE A 86 -15.32 -23.14 11.08
N ARG A 87 -15.96 -23.18 9.91
CA ARG A 87 -16.75 -24.36 9.53
C ARG A 87 -15.86 -25.61 9.53
N PRO A 88 -16.33 -26.75 10.06
CA PRO A 88 -15.61 -28.00 9.92
C PRO A 88 -15.26 -28.29 8.46
N GLY A 89 -14.00 -28.64 8.20
CA GLY A 89 -13.48 -28.88 6.86
C GLY A 89 -13.28 -27.63 6.00
N ALA A 90 -13.21 -26.43 6.59
CA ALA A 90 -12.95 -25.21 5.84
C ALA A 90 -11.53 -25.19 5.24
N VAL A 91 -11.34 -24.38 4.20
CA VAL A 91 -10.04 -24.13 3.58
C VAL A 91 -9.58 -22.72 3.91
N LEU A 92 -8.41 -22.60 4.53
CA LEU A 92 -7.78 -21.31 4.81
C LEU A 92 -6.71 -21.00 3.77
N LEU A 93 -6.72 -19.80 3.22
CA LEU A 93 -5.75 -19.31 2.25
C LEU A 93 -5.05 -18.06 2.78
N ASN A 94 -3.72 -18.07 2.84
CA ASN A 94 -2.91 -16.91 3.19
C ASN A 94 -1.89 -16.59 2.09
N PHE A 95 -2.22 -15.61 1.25
CA PHE A 95 -1.32 -15.00 0.26
C PHE A 95 -1.04 -13.53 0.60
N SER A 96 -1.24 -13.15 1.87
CA SER A 96 -1.10 -11.77 2.32
C SER A 96 0.27 -11.51 2.92
N ARG A 97 0.49 -11.93 4.16
CA ARG A 97 1.74 -11.78 4.89
C ARG A 97 1.99 -12.96 5.81
N ASP A 98 3.26 -13.27 6.00
CA ASP A 98 3.73 -14.14 7.08
C ASP A 98 3.36 -13.54 8.45
N GLY A 99 3.11 -14.40 9.44
CA GLY A 99 2.75 -14.00 10.81
C GLY A 99 1.32 -13.46 10.99
N VAL A 100 0.48 -13.43 9.96
CA VAL A 100 -0.96 -13.17 10.10
C VAL A 100 -1.70 -14.39 10.67
N VAL A 101 -1.18 -15.57 10.36
CA VAL A 101 -1.69 -16.87 10.82
C VAL A 101 -0.65 -17.49 11.73
N ALA A 102 -1.07 -18.04 12.86
CA ALA A 102 -0.19 -18.79 13.74
C ALA A 102 -0.08 -20.24 13.26
N ASP A 103 1.15 -20.72 13.01
CA ASP A 103 1.39 -22.06 12.43
C ASP A 103 0.89 -23.19 13.34
N ASP A 104 1.09 -23.05 14.65
CA ASP A 104 0.64 -24.01 15.66
C ASP A 104 -0.88 -24.15 15.65
N ALA A 105 -1.60 -23.03 15.60
CA ALA A 105 -3.06 -23.00 15.50
C ALA A 105 -3.56 -23.70 14.23
N VAL A 106 -2.90 -23.48 13.09
CA VAL A 106 -3.27 -24.15 11.84
C VAL A 106 -3.04 -25.65 11.92
N VAL A 107 -1.89 -26.09 12.43
CA VAL A 107 -1.57 -27.52 12.56
C VAL A 107 -2.61 -28.20 13.46
N GLU A 108 -2.97 -27.59 14.59
CA GLU A 108 -4.04 -28.09 15.46
C GLU A 108 -5.41 -28.12 14.75
N GLY A 109 -5.73 -27.06 14.00
CA GLY A 109 -6.96 -26.98 13.20
C GLY A 109 -7.05 -28.05 12.11
N LEU A 110 -5.94 -28.41 11.48
CA LEU A 110 -5.88 -29.47 10.49
C LEU A 110 -5.99 -30.86 11.14
N ASN A 111 -5.29 -31.09 12.25
CA ASN A 111 -5.34 -32.34 13.00
C ASN A 111 -6.72 -32.63 13.58
N SER A 112 -7.46 -31.60 13.99
CA SER A 112 -8.84 -31.70 14.48
C SER A 112 -9.90 -31.73 13.37
N HIS A 113 -9.49 -31.68 12.10
CA HIS A 113 -10.36 -31.58 10.92
C HIS A 113 -11.30 -30.37 10.90
N ARG A 114 -11.02 -29.38 11.76
CA ARG A 114 -11.66 -28.06 11.70
C ARG A 114 -11.30 -27.37 10.39
N LEU A 115 -10.02 -27.43 10.01
CA LEU A 115 -9.54 -27.11 8.68
C LEU A 115 -9.31 -28.38 7.87
N ARG A 116 -9.68 -28.36 6.59
CA ARG A 116 -9.33 -29.41 5.64
C ARG A 116 -8.00 -29.12 4.96
N TRP A 117 -7.78 -27.86 4.60
CA TRP A 117 -6.56 -27.42 3.92
C TRP A 117 -6.12 -26.05 4.43
N TYR A 118 -4.81 -25.88 4.51
CA TYR A 118 -4.17 -24.58 4.58
C TYR A 118 -3.30 -24.38 3.34
N VAL A 119 -3.58 -23.31 2.60
CA VAL A 119 -2.81 -22.93 1.42
C VAL A 119 -2.11 -21.61 1.71
N THR A 120 -0.78 -21.58 1.64
CA THR A 120 0.00 -20.42 2.05
C THR A 120 1.16 -20.15 1.09
N ASP A 121 1.53 -18.89 0.97
CA ASP A 121 2.75 -18.45 0.29
C ASP A 121 3.96 -18.34 1.22
N PHE A 122 3.79 -18.73 2.48
CA PHE A 122 4.78 -18.56 3.55
C PHE A 122 5.13 -19.94 4.14
N PRO A 123 6.12 -20.64 3.58
CA PRO A 123 6.54 -21.93 4.11
C PRO A 123 7.30 -21.73 5.42
N SER A 124 7.06 -22.60 6.40
CA SER A 124 7.76 -22.60 7.67
C SER A 124 8.06 -24.02 8.14
N ALA A 125 9.04 -24.18 9.03
CA ALA A 125 9.42 -25.49 9.56
C ALA A 125 8.27 -26.22 10.26
N GLY A 126 7.35 -25.50 10.91
CA GLY A 126 6.19 -26.08 11.60
C GLY A 126 5.12 -26.63 10.64
N LEU A 127 5.10 -26.17 9.39
CA LEU A 127 4.14 -26.59 8.37
C LEU A 127 4.69 -27.69 7.45
N LEU A 128 6.01 -27.90 7.44
CA LEU A 128 6.67 -28.85 6.54
C LEU A 128 6.18 -30.29 6.76
N GLY A 129 5.82 -30.96 5.67
CA GLY A 129 5.41 -32.37 5.68
C GLY A 129 3.99 -32.62 6.17
N HIS A 130 3.25 -31.61 6.62
CA HIS A 130 1.86 -31.77 7.01
C HIS A 130 0.97 -31.98 5.78
N ALA A 131 0.26 -33.12 5.70
CA ALA A 131 -0.50 -33.54 4.51
C ALA A 131 -1.63 -32.58 4.11
N GLY A 132 -2.16 -31.80 5.06
CA GLY A 132 -3.18 -30.78 4.85
C GLY A 132 -2.64 -29.38 4.47
N VAL A 133 -1.34 -29.23 4.24
CA VAL A 133 -0.72 -27.94 3.89
C VAL A 133 -0.22 -27.95 2.44
N ILE A 134 -0.54 -26.87 1.72
CA ILE A 134 0.08 -26.54 0.43
C ILE A 134 0.83 -25.23 0.63
N ALA A 135 2.17 -25.32 0.67
CA ALA A 135 3.03 -24.15 0.83
C ALA A 135 3.73 -23.82 -0.49
N LEU A 136 3.61 -22.57 -0.93
CA LEU A 136 4.31 -21.99 -2.06
C LEU A 136 5.47 -21.11 -1.55
N PRO A 137 6.61 -21.03 -2.25
CA PRO A 137 7.77 -20.29 -1.78
C PRO A 137 7.69 -18.79 -2.12
N HIS A 138 6.70 -18.09 -1.57
CA HIS A 138 6.49 -16.64 -1.73
C HIS A 138 6.42 -16.17 -3.20
N LEU A 139 5.54 -16.80 -3.98
CA LEU A 139 5.41 -16.62 -5.42
C LEU A 139 4.29 -15.67 -5.85
N GLY A 140 3.57 -15.04 -4.91
CA GLY A 140 2.37 -14.24 -5.19
C GLY A 140 2.56 -13.11 -6.20
N ALA A 141 3.78 -12.55 -6.30
CA ALA A 141 4.15 -11.54 -7.29
C ALA A 141 5.14 -12.05 -8.35
N SER A 142 5.51 -13.34 -8.33
CA SER A 142 6.52 -13.93 -9.21
C SER A 142 5.96 -14.29 -10.58
N THR A 143 5.40 -13.31 -11.29
CA THR A 143 4.95 -13.43 -12.68
C THR A 143 5.67 -12.41 -13.55
N ARG A 144 5.81 -12.70 -14.85
CA ARG A 144 6.48 -11.78 -15.78
C ARG A 144 5.73 -10.45 -15.86
N GLU A 145 4.41 -10.52 -15.89
CA GLU A 145 3.53 -9.36 -15.95
C GLU A 145 3.64 -8.50 -14.69
N ALA A 146 3.79 -9.10 -13.51
CA ALA A 146 3.96 -8.35 -12.27
C ALA A 146 5.33 -7.66 -12.21
N GLU A 147 6.39 -8.33 -12.69
CA GLU A 147 7.73 -7.73 -12.81
C GLU A 147 7.73 -6.57 -13.81
N ASP A 148 7.13 -6.74 -14.99
CA ASP A 148 7.02 -5.68 -16.01
C ASP A 148 6.26 -4.46 -15.47
N ASN A 149 5.12 -4.68 -14.81
CA ASN A 149 4.32 -3.60 -14.22
C ASN A 149 5.08 -2.89 -13.10
N SER A 150 5.80 -3.63 -12.25
CA SER A 150 6.65 -3.08 -11.19
C SER A 150 7.76 -2.21 -11.76
N ALA A 151 8.44 -2.69 -12.80
CA ALA A 151 9.52 -1.97 -13.47
C ALA A 151 9.02 -0.67 -14.10
N ILE A 152 7.91 -0.72 -14.85
CA ILE A 152 7.28 0.46 -15.46
C ILE A 152 6.92 1.47 -14.37
N MET A 153 6.27 1.03 -13.29
CA MET A 153 5.88 1.91 -12.19
C MET A 153 7.09 2.63 -11.58
N VAL A 154 8.19 1.93 -11.31
CA VAL A 154 9.40 2.53 -10.73
C VAL A 154 10.05 3.51 -11.71
N VAL A 155 10.14 3.16 -13.00
CA VAL A 155 10.72 4.04 -14.02
C VAL A 155 9.88 5.30 -14.21
N ASP A 156 8.56 5.17 -14.27
CA ASP A 156 7.65 6.31 -14.40
C ASP A 156 7.73 7.23 -13.19
N GLN A 157 7.79 6.68 -11.97
CA GLN A 157 7.97 7.46 -10.74
C GLN A 157 9.33 8.16 -10.70
N LEU A 158 10.40 7.48 -11.11
CA LEU A 158 11.72 8.08 -11.19
C LEU A 158 11.76 9.20 -12.22
N ARG A 159 11.14 9.00 -13.39
CA ARG A 159 11.04 10.02 -14.43
C ARG A 159 10.28 11.25 -13.92
N ASP A 160 9.10 11.06 -13.32
CA ASP A 160 8.28 12.15 -12.77
C ASP A 160 9.03 12.92 -11.66
N TYR A 161 9.79 12.22 -10.81
CA TYR A 161 10.66 12.86 -9.83
C TYR A 161 11.83 13.62 -10.47
N LEU A 162 12.47 13.06 -11.49
CA LEU A 162 13.63 13.68 -12.12
C LEU A 162 13.23 14.91 -12.94
N GLU A 163 12.13 14.85 -13.68
CA GLU A 163 11.69 15.88 -14.63
C GLU A 163 10.73 16.92 -14.01
N HIS A 164 9.91 16.51 -13.04
CA HIS A 164 8.85 17.35 -12.49
C HIS A 164 8.93 17.52 -10.98
N GLY A 165 9.85 16.82 -10.32
CA GLY A 165 10.01 16.85 -8.88
C GLY A 165 8.88 16.17 -8.13
N ASN A 166 7.87 15.65 -8.81
CA ASN A 166 6.76 14.95 -8.18
C ASN A 166 7.27 13.66 -7.54
N LEU A 167 6.72 13.35 -6.38
CA LEU A 167 7.14 12.22 -5.59
C LEU A 167 5.90 11.52 -5.04
N GLN A 168 5.76 10.25 -5.40
CA GLN A 168 4.66 9.40 -4.99
C GLN A 168 5.20 8.04 -4.55
N ASN A 169 4.52 7.42 -3.59
CA ASN A 169 4.87 6.10 -3.05
C ASN A 169 6.27 6.02 -2.43
N ALA A 170 6.82 7.16 -2.00
CA ALA A 170 8.11 7.13 -1.32
C ALA A 170 7.97 6.53 0.08
N VAL A 171 8.69 5.43 0.30
CA VAL A 171 8.68 4.73 1.58
C VAL A 171 9.23 5.60 2.72
N ASN A 172 10.20 6.47 2.42
CA ASN A 172 10.96 7.27 3.38
C ASN A 172 10.80 8.80 3.24
N PHE A 173 9.85 9.27 2.42
CA PHE A 173 9.67 10.69 2.14
C PHE A 173 8.17 11.05 1.99
N PRO A 174 7.74 12.32 2.17
CA PRO A 174 6.35 12.69 1.96
C PRO A 174 5.92 12.60 0.49
N ASP A 175 4.72 12.10 0.25
CA ASP A 175 4.09 12.17 -1.07
C ASP A 175 3.74 13.63 -1.41
N ALA A 176 4.23 14.10 -2.55
CA ALA A 176 4.08 15.46 -3.03
C ALA A 176 4.02 15.47 -4.55
N ALA A 177 2.83 15.73 -5.10
CA ALA A 177 2.63 15.87 -6.53
C ALA A 177 1.85 17.17 -6.79
N MET A 178 2.36 17.99 -7.70
CA MET A 178 1.77 19.27 -8.09
C MET A 178 1.81 19.36 -9.61
N ALA A 179 0.66 19.62 -10.24
CA ALA A 179 0.60 19.88 -11.68
C ALA A 179 1.56 21.02 -12.04
N ARG A 180 2.18 20.94 -13.21
CA ARG A 180 3.11 21.98 -13.67
C ARG A 180 2.33 23.11 -14.33
N GLU A 181 2.40 24.29 -13.73
CA GLU A 181 1.67 25.47 -14.15
C GLU A 181 2.62 26.58 -14.66
N ALA A 182 3.93 26.44 -14.42
CA ALA A 182 4.97 27.33 -14.96
C ALA A 182 6.20 26.57 -15.51
N PRO A 183 6.97 27.18 -16.45
CA PRO A 183 8.13 26.52 -17.05
C PRO A 183 9.30 26.33 -16.10
N TYR A 184 9.38 27.07 -14.99
CA TYR A 184 10.48 26.97 -14.03
C TYR A 184 9.99 26.36 -12.73
N ARG A 185 10.61 25.27 -12.28
CA ARG A 185 10.24 24.60 -11.03
C ARG A 185 11.44 24.40 -10.12
N LEU A 186 11.21 24.58 -8.83
CA LEU A 186 12.12 24.20 -7.76
C LEU A 186 11.53 23.03 -6.98
N ALA A 187 12.39 22.09 -6.64
CA ALA A 187 12.10 20.99 -5.73
C ALA A 187 13.06 21.09 -4.54
N ILE A 188 12.52 21.37 -3.35
CA ILE A 188 13.30 21.68 -2.15
C ILE A 188 12.98 20.63 -1.09
N ALA A 189 13.97 19.81 -0.76
CA ALA A 189 13.92 18.93 0.40
C ALA A 189 14.44 19.70 1.62
N ASN A 190 13.70 19.65 2.72
CA ASN A 190 14.02 20.39 3.94
C ASN A 190 13.60 19.63 5.20
N ALA A 191 14.20 19.99 6.32
CA ALA A 191 13.72 19.59 7.64
C ALA A 191 12.31 20.17 7.88
N ASN A 192 11.45 19.40 8.52
CA ASN A 192 10.10 19.80 8.90
C ASN A 192 10.14 20.66 10.18
N VAL A 193 10.59 21.90 10.04
CA VAL A 193 10.73 22.87 11.14
C VAL A 193 9.87 24.12 10.90
N PRO A 194 9.48 24.85 11.96
CA PRO A 194 8.73 26.10 11.82
C PRO A 194 9.43 27.11 10.91
N ASP A 195 8.63 27.95 10.24
CA ASP A 195 9.05 29.07 9.40
C ASP A 195 9.82 28.72 8.10
N MET A 196 10.05 27.43 7.81
CA MET A 196 10.79 27.03 6.60
C MET A 196 10.16 27.54 5.29
N LEU A 197 8.84 27.47 5.15
CA LEU A 197 8.15 28.02 3.98
C LEU A 197 8.26 29.55 3.89
N GLY A 198 8.28 30.23 5.04
CA GLY A 198 8.49 31.67 5.13
C GLY A 198 9.90 32.04 4.63
N ALA A 199 10.92 31.32 5.10
CA ALA A 199 12.30 31.50 4.66
C ALA A 199 12.47 31.30 3.15
N ILE A 200 11.92 30.22 2.58
CA ILE A 200 11.96 29.94 1.13
C ILE A 200 11.26 31.06 0.35
N SER A 201 10.04 31.43 0.75
CA SER A 201 9.25 32.45 0.06
C SER A 201 9.91 33.83 0.12
N HIS A 202 10.50 34.18 1.26
CA HIS A 202 11.20 35.44 1.45
C HIS A 202 12.50 35.51 0.61
N ALA A 203 13.27 34.42 0.53
CA ALA A 203 14.45 34.34 -0.33
C ALA A 203 14.08 34.60 -1.80
N LEU A 204 13.07 33.88 -2.32
CA LEU A 204 12.56 34.07 -3.69
C LEU A 204 12.06 35.51 -3.92
N GLY A 205 11.31 36.07 -2.96
CA GLY A 205 10.82 37.44 -3.01
C GLY A 205 11.93 38.50 -3.09
N ARG A 206 13.02 38.34 -2.33
CA ARG A 206 14.21 39.22 -2.41
C ARG A 206 14.89 39.15 -3.78
N GLY A 207 14.93 37.96 -4.38
CA GLY A 207 15.40 37.77 -5.76
C GLY A 207 14.42 38.26 -6.83
N LYS A 208 13.26 38.81 -6.43
CA LYS A 208 12.18 39.25 -7.33
C LYS A 208 11.67 38.13 -8.24
N ILE A 209 11.64 36.90 -7.72
CA ILE A 209 11.09 35.73 -8.42
C ILE A 209 9.65 35.56 -7.95
N ASN A 210 8.69 35.64 -8.87
CA ASN A 210 7.28 35.41 -8.55
C ASN A 210 7.00 33.91 -8.43
N ILE A 211 6.30 33.52 -7.36
CA ILE A 211 5.82 32.16 -7.16
C ILE A 211 4.45 32.03 -7.84
N HIS A 212 4.36 31.16 -8.83
CA HIS A 212 3.13 30.82 -9.53
C HIS A 212 2.24 29.90 -8.69
N ASN A 213 2.83 28.81 -8.21
CA ASN A 213 2.16 27.80 -7.38
C ASN A 213 3.19 27.18 -6.41
N MET A 214 2.73 26.71 -5.26
CA MET A 214 3.57 26.10 -4.24
C MET A 214 2.82 24.99 -3.50
N LEU A 215 3.48 23.84 -3.36
CA LEU A 215 3.01 22.71 -2.57
C LEU A 215 4.06 22.35 -1.54
N ASN A 216 3.64 22.16 -0.28
CA ASN A 216 4.49 21.58 0.75
C ASN A 216 3.81 20.38 1.41
N LYS A 217 4.58 19.31 1.60
CA LYS A 217 4.15 18.08 2.27
C LYS A 217 5.23 17.63 3.24
N SER A 218 4.82 17.02 4.35
CA SER A 218 5.73 16.57 5.40
C SER A 218 5.44 15.14 5.85
N LYS A 219 6.48 14.45 6.30
CA LYS A 219 6.44 13.10 6.86
C LYS A 219 7.53 12.99 7.92
N GLY A 220 7.10 12.91 9.18
CA GLY A 220 8.02 12.94 10.32
C GLY A 220 8.86 14.23 10.35
N GLU A 221 10.18 14.06 10.35
CA GLU A 221 11.15 15.15 10.43
C GLU A 221 11.49 15.77 9.05
N MET A 222 10.93 15.24 7.97
CA MET A 222 11.23 15.67 6.60
C MET A 222 10.03 16.38 5.97
N ALA A 223 10.31 17.36 5.14
CA ALA A 223 9.35 18.05 4.31
C ALA A 223 9.91 18.28 2.90
N TYR A 224 8.99 18.48 1.96
CA TYR A 224 9.31 18.66 0.57
C TYR A 224 8.40 19.71 -0.05
N THR A 225 9.04 20.73 -0.62
CA THR A 225 8.38 21.88 -1.20
C THR A 225 8.62 21.91 -2.71
N LEU A 226 7.53 21.88 -3.49
CA LEU A 226 7.55 22.17 -4.91
C LEU A 226 7.13 23.63 -5.11
N VAL A 227 7.86 24.35 -5.97
CA VAL A 227 7.59 25.76 -6.31
C VAL A 227 7.63 25.92 -7.81
N ASP A 228 6.53 26.36 -8.40
CA ASP A 228 6.51 26.86 -9.77
C ASP A 228 6.79 28.36 -9.75
N ALA A 229 7.69 28.80 -10.62
CA ALA A 229 8.13 30.19 -10.73
C ALA A 229 7.89 30.71 -12.15
N ASP A 230 7.52 31.99 -12.25
CA ASP A 230 7.21 32.62 -13.54
C ASP A 230 8.45 33.03 -14.35
N SER A 231 9.63 33.04 -13.72
CA SER A 231 10.90 33.46 -14.32
C SER A 231 12.05 32.48 -14.05
N PRO A 232 13.11 32.47 -14.88
CA PRO A 232 14.29 31.65 -14.62
C PRO A 232 14.88 31.94 -13.24
N VAL A 233 15.30 30.89 -12.53
CA VAL A 233 15.92 31.02 -11.20
C VAL A 233 17.43 31.06 -11.36
N PRO A 234 18.11 32.18 -11.04
CA PRO A 234 19.55 32.29 -11.21
C PRO A 234 20.32 31.33 -10.27
N ALA A 235 21.48 30.87 -10.69
CA ALA A 235 22.34 29.98 -9.87
C ALA A 235 22.62 30.56 -8.46
N ALA A 236 22.87 31.87 -8.37
CA ALA A 236 23.08 32.54 -7.08
C ALA A 236 21.87 32.42 -6.12
N MET A 237 20.64 32.38 -6.66
CA MET A 237 19.44 32.16 -5.85
C MET A 237 19.32 30.70 -5.42
N LEU A 238 19.69 29.74 -6.29
CA LEU A 238 19.73 28.32 -5.92
C LEU A 238 20.73 28.08 -4.79
N ASP A 239 21.89 28.72 -4.85
CA ASP A 239 22.91 28.68 -3.81
C ASP A 239 22.39 29.30 -2.50
N GLU A 240 21.74 30.47 -2.57
CA GLU A 240 21.12 31.12 -1.40
C GLU A 240 20.09 30.21 -0.72
N LEU A 241 19.18 29.60 -1.49
CA LEU A 241 18.20 28.65 -0.99
C LEU A 241 18.87 27.42 -0.36
N GLY A 242 19.94 26.91 -0.98
CA GLY A 242 20.70 25.77 -0.46
C GLY A 242 21.43 26.04 0.86
N GLN A 243 21.71 27.31 1.17
CA GLN A 243 22.35 27.73 2.42
C GLN A 243 21.35 28.05 3.54
N LEU A 244 20.04 28.03 3.26
CA LEU A 244 19.03 28.22 4.30
C LEU A 244 19.12 27.10 5.33
N LYS A 245 19.18 27.46 6.62
CA LYS A 245 19.29 26.50 7.71
C LYS A 245 18.10 25.54 7.70
N GLY A 246 18.37 24.26 7.47
CA GLY A 246 17.35 23.20 7.42
C GLY A 246 16.93 22.82 6.01
N VAL A 247 17.37 23.51 4.96
CA VAL A 247 17.31 23.00 3.59
C VAL A 247 18.36 21.90 3.43
N LEU A 248 17.96 20.81 2.80
CA LEU A 248 18.77 19.60 2.62
C LEU A 248 19.21 19.43 1.17
N ALA A 249 18.34 19.77 0.23
CA ALA A 249 18.65 19.78 -1.19
C ALA A 249 17.72 20.75 -1.93
N VAL A 250 18.25 21.43 -2.93
CA VAL A 250 17.50 22.25 -3.89
C VAL A 250 17.78 21.70 -5.28
N ARG A 251 16.72 21.40 -6.03
CA ARG A 251 16.80 20.99 -7.44
C ARG A 251 16.04 22.00 -8.29
N TYR A 252 16.67 22.44 -9.37
CA TYR A 252 16.05 23.30 -10.37
C TYR A 252 15.68 22.48 -11.59
N LEU A 253 14.40 22.54 -11.98
CA LEU A 253 13.76 21.70 -12.98
C LEU A 253 13.05 22.59 -14.03
N PRO A 254 13.82 23.32 -14.86
CA PRO A 254 13.25 24.06 -15.97
C PRO A 254 12.68 23.08 -17.00
N ALA A 255 11.55 23.44 -17.61
CA ALA A 255 11.07 22.77 -18.81
C ALA A 255 12.00 23.11 -19.98
N ASP A 256 12.24 22.14 -20.87
CA ASP A 256 12.86 22.41 -22.15
C ASP A 256 11.90 23.30 -22.97
N VAL A 257 12.30 24.56 -23.19
CA VAL A 257 11.55 25.53 -24.01
C VAL A 257 12.12 25.57 -25.42
#